data_AF-A0A7J9B2M0-F1
#
_entry.id   AF-A0A7J9B2M0-F1
#
_cell.length_a   1.000
_cell.length_b   1.000
_cell.length_c   1.000
_cell.angle_alpha   90.00
_cell.angle_beta   90.00
_cell.angle_gamma   90.00
#
_symmetry.space_group_name_H-M   'P 1'
#
loop_
_entity.id
_entity.type
_entity.pdbx_description
1 polymer ?
#
loop_
_entity_poly.entity_id
_entity_poly.type
_entity_poly.pdbx_seq_one_letter_code
_entity_poly.pdbx_strand_id
1 'polypeptide(L)'
;MNSHRLPGKGRRMGPIMGHTMHYIPTACIKTFQVPPHGIQVERNKLNKYDRPLLGCTIKPKLGLFAKNYGRADYEFLGGRLDFTKDDENVNSQPFMRWRDRFLFYAEAIYKSQAETGEIKGHYLNATTSTCEEMI
;
A
#
# COMPACT_ATOMS: atom_id res chain seq x y z
N MET A 1 39.27 25.21 -42.36
CA MET A 1 37.96 25.86 -42.49
C MET A 1 36.94 25.06 -41.68
N ASN A 2 36.40 25.72 -40.66
CA ASN A 2 35.19 25.44 -39.85
C ASN A 2 34.98 24.07 -39.18
N SER A 3 35.42 23.99 -37.91
CA SER A 3 34.81 23.16 -36.88
C SER A 3 33.45 23.75 -36.46
N HIS A 4 32.34 23.16 -36.89
CA HIS A 4 31.01 23.51 -36.38
C HIS A 4 30.80 22.90 -34.99
N ARG A 5 31.11 23.70 -33.96
CA ARG A 5 30.74 23.43 -32.56
C ARG A 5 29.26 23.80 -32.39
N LEU A 6 28.38 22.83 -32.19
CA LEU A 6 27.00 23.09 -31.79
C LEU A 6 26.99 23.70 -30.38
N PRO A 7 26.29 24.81 -30.12
CA PRO A 7 26.20 25.36 -28.77
C PRO A 7 25.18 24.53 -27.97
N GLY A 8 25.68 23.52 -27.26
CA GLY A 8 24.93 22.87 -26.19
C GLY A 8 24.71 23.87 -25.06
N LYS A 9 23.59 24.60 -25.10
CA LYS A 9 23.08 25.34 -23.94
C LYS A 9 22.72 24.33 -22.86
N GLY A 10 23.67 23.98 -21.99
CA GLY A 10 23.39 23.39 -20.70
C GLY A 10 22.52 24.37 -19.93
N ARG A 11 21.20 24.17 -19.93
CA ARG A 11 20.32 24.87 -19.00
C ARG A 11 20.75 24.41 -17.61
N ARG A 12 21.47 25.26 -16.88
CA ARG A 12 21.57 25.12 -15.43
C ARG A 12 20.14 25.18 -14.91
N MET A 13 19.59 24.03 -14.55
CA MET A 13 18.35 23.97 -13.78
C MET A 13 18.62 24.80 -12.53
N GLY A 14 17.94 25.94 -12.40
CA GLY A 14 17.99 26.75 -11.19
C GLY A 14 17.54 25.91 -9.98
N PRO A 15 17.82 26.34 -8.76
CA PRO A 15 17.34 25.64 -7.58
C PRO A 15 15.82 25.45 -7.69
N ILE A 16 15.37 24.19 -7.65
CA ILE A 16 13.95 23.87 -7.60
C ILE A 16 13.47 24.35 -6.23
N MET A 17 12.55 25.33 -6.21
CA MET A 17 11.91 25.76 -4.98
C MET A 17 11.11 24.59 -4.42
N GLY A 18 11.65 23.94 -3.39
CA GLY A 18 11.03 22.83 -2.68
C GLY A 18 10.65 23.26 -1.27
N HIS A 19 9.50 22.81 -0.78
CA HIS A 19 9.16 22.94 0.63
C HIS A 19 10.08 22.04 1.46
N THR A 20 10.63 22.55 2.57
CA THR A 20 11.61 21.83 3.40
C THR A 20 11.01 21.37 4.73
N MET A 21 10.65 22.32 5.60
CA MET A 21 10.16 22.06 6.94
C MET A 21 9.08 23.09 7.33
N HIS A 22 8.03 22.61 7.98
CA HIS A 22 6.97 23.45 8.51
C HIS A 22 6.83 23.23 10.02
N TYR A 23 6.78 24.32 10.78
CA TYR A 23 6.33 24.28 12.17
C TYR A 23 4.80 24.41 12.20
N ILE A 24 4.11 23.46 12.82
CA ILE A 24 2.66 23.48 12.97
C ILE A 24 2.34 23.84 14.43
N PRO A 25 1.69 24.99 14.71
CA PRO A 25 1.37 25.39 16.08
C PRO A 25 0.47 24.39 16.80
N THR A 26 0.66 24.23 18.11
CA THR A 26 -0.14 23.30 18.92
C THR A 26 -1.64 23.60 18.88
N ALA A 27 -2.03 24.88 18.79
CA ALA A 27 -3.44 25.26 18.63
C ALA A 27 -4.04 24.71 17.34
N CYS A 28 -3.25 24.63 16.26
CA CYS A 28 -3.65 24.06 14.98
C CYS A 28 -3.71 22.52 15.06
N ILE A 29 -2.67 21.86 15.60
CA ILE A 29 -2.64 20.39 15.73
C ILE A 29 -3.87 19.86 16.48
N LYS A 30 -4.32 20.57 17.53
CA LYS A 30 -5.47 20.18 18.36
C LYS A 30 -6.82 20.20 17.63
N THR A 31 -6.93 20.81 16.44
CA THR A 31 -8.20 20.83 15.68
C THR A 31 -8.36 19.63 14.74
N PHE A 32 -7.33 18.79 14.59
CA PHE A 32 -7.36 17.62 13.69
C PHE A 32 -7.71 16.35 14.45
N GLN A 33 -8.33 15.40 13.75
CA GLN A 33 -8.41 14.03 14.21
C GLN A 33 -7.02 13.40 14.24
N VAL A 34 -6.77 12.61 15.27
CA VAL A 34 -5.57 11.78 15.37
C VAL A 34 -5.76 10.48 14.57
N PRO A 35 -4.68 9.72 14.28
CA PRO A 35 -4.83 8.43 13.62
C PRO A 35 -5.87 7.54 14.33
N PRO A 36 -6.82 6.94 13.59
CA PRO A 36 -7.91 6.16 14.17
C PRO A 36 -7.38 4.94 14.94
N HIS A 37 -6.23 4.41 14.52
CA HIS A 37 -5.43 3.46 15.27
C HIS A 37 -4.00 4.00 15.32
N GLY A 38 -3.45 4.18 16.52
CA GLY A 38 -2.04 4.49 16.72
C GLY A 38 -1.20 3.20 16.80
N ILE A 39 0.12 3.33 16.73
CA ILE A 39 1.07 2.20 16.69
C ILE A 39 0.83 1.19 17.82
N GLN A 40 0.58 1.67 19.05
CA GLN A 40 0.33 0.78 20.19
C GLN A 40 -0.96 -0.02 20.03
N VAL A 41 -2.03 0.62 19.57
CA VAL A 41 -3.33 -0.03 19.34
C VAL A 41 -3.21 -1.08 18.24
N GLU A 42 -2.54 -0.76 17.14
CA GLU A 42 -2.31 -1.71 16.05
C GLU A 42 -1.50 -2.93 16.51
N ARG A 43 -0.40 -2.73 17.25
CA ARG A 43 0.40 -3.84 17.78
C ARG A 43 -0.39 -4.73 18.74
N ASN A 44 -1.21 -4.13 19.61
CA ASN A 44 -2.08 -4.86 20.51
C ASN A 44 -3.11 -5.71 19.76
N LYS A 45 -3.75 -5.14 18.72
CA LYS A 45 -4.69 -5.87 17.87
C LYS A 45 -4.04 -7.04 17.14
N LEU A 46 -2.77 -6.92 16.77
CA LEU A 46 -2.03 -7.94 16.03
C LEU A 46 -1.32 -8.96 16.93
N ASN A 47 -1.21 -8.68 18.23
CA ASN A 47 -0.40 -9.42 19.19
C ASN A 47 1.07 -9.59 18.73
N LYS A 48 1.68 -8.53 18.20
CA LYS A 48 3.02 -8.54 17.61
C LYS A 48 3.88 -7.39 18.14
N TYR A 49 4.93 -7.76 18.89
CA TYR A 49 5.81 -6.82 19.60
C TYR A 49 7.28 -7.03 19.24
N ASP A 50 8.12 -6.05 19.57
CA ASP A 50 9.59 -6.11 19.54
C ASP A 50 10.26 -6.45 18.21
N ARG A 51 9.48 -6.51 17.12
CA ARG A 51 9.96 -6.59 15.74
C ARG A 51 9.18 -5.66 14.80
N PRO A 52 9.77 -5.30 13.66
CA PRO A 52 9.03 -4.71 12.55
C PRO A 52 7.92 -5.64 12.06
N LEU A 53 6.83 -5.04 11.58
CA LEU A 53 5.78 -5.77 10.86
C LEU A 53 6.26 -6.00 9.43
N LEU A 54 6.21 -7.24 8.98
CA LEU A 54 6.66 -7.66 7.66
C LEU A 54 5.49 -7.71 6.69
N GLY A 55 5.67 -7.13 5.51
CA GLY A 55 4.69 -7.31 4.45
C GLY A 55 5.22 -7.05 3.06
N CYS A 56 4.40 -7.39 2.06
CA CYS A 56 4.76 -7.25 0.66
C CYS A 56 3.59 -6.72 -0.18
N THR A 57 3.90 -6.17 -1.35
CA THR A 57 2.90 -5.85 -2.38
C THR A 57 2.76 -7.06 -3.31
N ILE A 58 1.53 -7.47 -3.62
CA ILE A 58 1.32 -8.57 -4.56
C ILE A 58 1.78 -8.17 -5.96
N LYS A 59 2.47 -9.08 -6.64
CA LYS A 59 3.01 -8.90 -8.00
C LYS A 59 2.53 -10.04 -8.93
N PRO A 60 2.48 -9.80 -10.26
CA PRO A 60 2.73 -8.55 -10.96
C PRO A 60 1.73 -7.45 -10.58
N LYS A 61 2.11 -6.21 -10.89
CA LYS A 61 1.34 -5.01 -10.54
C LYS A 61 -0.11 -5.07 -11.07
N LEU A 62 -0.29 -5.54 -12.29
CA LEU A 62 -1.60 -5.75 -12.94
C LEU A 62 -1.56 -7.04 -13.76
N GLY A 63 -2.74 -7.59 -14.05
CA GLY A 63 -2.91 -8.64 -15.04
C GLY A 63 -3.10 -10.07 -14.51
N LEU A 64 -3.04 -10.30 -13.19
CA LEU A 64 -3.53 -11.56 -12.63
C LEU A 64 -5.06 -11.51 -12.43
N PHE A 65 -5.70 -12.67 -12.56
CA PHE A 65 -7.08 -12.87 -12.12
C PHE A 65 -7.18 -12.91 -10.60
N ALA A 66 -8.36 -12.57 -10.06
CA ALA A 66 -8.61 -12.47 -8.62
C ALA A 66 -8.18 -13.73 -7.83
N LYS A 67 -8.49 -14.92 -8.34
CA LYS A 67 -8.10 -16.19 -7.70
C LYS A 67 -6.59 -16.36 -7.58
N ASN A 68 -5.82 -15.89 -8.56
CA ASN A 68 -4.36 -15.99 -8.53
C ASN A 68 -3.75 -14.95 -7.57
N TYR A 69 -4.37 -13.78 -7.44
CA TYR A 69 -4.02 -12.83 -6.38
C TYR A 69 -4.24 -13.45 -5.00
N GLY A 70 -5.40 -14.08 -4.76
CA GLY A 70 -5.67 -14.77 -3.49
C GLY A 70 -4.71 -15.93 -3.20
N ARG A 71 -4.31 -16.69 -4.23
CA ARG A 71 -3.27 -17.71 -4.06
C ARG A 71 -1.93 -17.10 -3.64
N ALA A 72 -1.49 -16.05 -4.32
CA ALA A 72 -0.23 -15.38 -3.96
C ALA A 72 -0.30 -14.85 -2.51
N ASP A 73 -1.43 -14.27 -2.13
CA ASP A 73 -1.70 -13.78 -0.78
C ASP A 73 -1.54 -14.88 0.29
N TYR A 74 -2.17 -16.04 0.06
CA TYR A 74 -2.08 -17.19 0.94
C TYR A 74 -0.64 -17.71 1.10
N GLU A 75 0.11 -17.83 0.01
CA GLU A 75 1.50 -18.30 0.05
C GLU A 75 2.40 -17.32 0.85
N PHE A 76 2.20 -16.01 0.68
CA PHE A 76 2.96 -15.00 1.40
C PHE A 76 2.62 -14.95 2.90
N LEU A 77 1.34 -14.99 3.25
CA LEU A 77 0.88 -14.95 4.64
C LEU A 77 1.20 -16.26 5.38
N GLY A 78 1.03 -17.41 4.72
CA GLY A 78 1.47 -18.72 5.21
C GLY A 78 2.99 -18.81 5.36
N GLY A 79 3.73 -18.12 4.48
CA GLY A 79 5.20 -17.97 4.50
C GLY A 79 5.77 -17.07 5.60
N ARG A 80 4.98 -16.71 6.61
CA ARG A 80 5.33 -15.88 7.80
C ARG A 80 5.28 -14.36 7.63
N LEU A 81 4.76 -13.81 6.52
CA LEU A 81 4.46 -12.37 6.49
C LEU A 81 3.30 -12.02 7.42
N ASP A 82 3.29 -10.79 7.95
CA ASP A 82 2.18 -10.28 8.75
C ASP A 82 1.08 -9.72 7.84
N PHE A 83 1.51 -9.04 6.77
CA PHE A 83 0.64 -8.36 5.84
C PHE A 83 1.04 -8.55 4.39
N THR A 84 0.04 -8.36 3.55
CA THR A 84 0.17 -8.18 2.11
C THR A 84 -0.60 -6.91 1.71
N LYS A 85 -0.41 -6.44 0.48
CA LYS A 85 -1.17 -5.30 -0.04
C LYS A 85 -1.39 -5.37 -1.54
N ASP A 86 -2.48 -4.77 -1.97
CA ASP A 86 -2.70 -4.38 -3.35
C ASP A 86 -1.61 -3.37 -3.79
N ASP A 87 -1.27 -3.39 -5.07
CA ASP A 87 -0.51 -2.31 -5.70
C ASP A 87 -1.42 -1.08 -5.87
N GLU A 88 -0.87 0.14 -5.84
CA GLU A 88 -1.66 1.37 -5.80
C GLU A 88 -2.57 1.57 -7.03
N ASN A 89 -2.21 0.94 -8.16
CA ASN A 89 -3.01 0.98 -9.39
C ASN A 89 -3.98 -0.20 -9.52
N VAL A 90 -4.11 -1.07 -8.52
CA VAL A 90 -5.09 -2.17 -8.51
C VAL A 90 -6.39 -1.65 -7.91
N ASN A 91 -7.45 -1.54 -8.72
CA ASN A 91 -8.73 -0.96 -8.32
C ASN A 91 -9.86 -1.93 -8.68
N SER A 92 -10.53 -1.75 -9.82
CA SER A 92 -11.58 -2.65 -10.33
C SER A 92 -11.54 -2.76 -11.85
N GLN A 93 -10.41 -3.24 -12.36
CA GLN A 93 -10.16 -3.39 -13.79
C GLN A 93 -11.04 -4.49 -14.42
N PRO A 94 -11.25 -4.49 -15.75
CA PRO A 94 -12.10 -5.49 -16.42
C PRO A 94 -11.70 -6.95 -16.16
N PHE A 95 -10.40 -7.22 -16.01
CA PHE A 95 -9.89 -8.58 -15.75
C PHE A 95 -9.96 -9.01 -14.28
N MET A 96 -10.25 -8.08 -13.36
CA MET A 96 -10.32 -8.34 -11.93
C MET A 96 -11.18 -7.29 -11.23
N ARG A 97 -12.45 -7.64 -10.98
CA ARG A 97 -13.35 -6.79 -10.19
C ARG A 97 -12.96 -6.85 -8.71
N TRP A 98 -13.10 -5.72 -8.02
CA TRP A 98 -12.68 -5.59 -6.63
C TRP A 98 -13.41 -6.58 -5.69
N ARG A 99 -14.69 -6.85 -5.95
CA ARG A 99 -15.51 -7.77 -5.13
C ARG A 99 -14.91 -9.16 -5.11
N ASP A 100 -14.59 -9.71 -6.27
CA ASP A 100 -13.97 -11.04 -6.37
C ASP A 100 -12.60 -11.06 -5.70
N ARG A 101 -11.80 -10.00 -5.92
CA ARG A 101 -10.48 -9.88 -5.29
C ARG A 101 -10.57 -9.90 -3.76
N PHE A 102 -11.49 -9.14 -3.18
CA PHE A 102 -11.69 -9.07 -1.74
C PHE A 102 -12.11 -10.42 -1.16
N LEU A 103 -12.99 -11.15 -1.86
CA LEU A 103 -13.41 -12.49 -1.46
C LEU A 103 -12.24 -13.48 -1.42
N PHE A 104 -11.40 -13.50 -2.45
CA PHE A 104 -10.25 -14.40 -2.49
C PHE A 104 -9.16 -14.04 -1.47
N TYR A 105 -8.94 -12.75 -1.18
CA TYR A 105 -8.04 -12.36 -0.09
C TYR A 105 -8.60 -12.72 1.28
N ALA A 106 -9.89 -12.54 1.51
CA ALA A 106 -10.52 -12.96 2.77
C ALA A 106 -10.32 -14.46 3.01
N GLU A 107 -10.56 -15.30 1.99
CA GLU A 107 -10.29 -16.74 2.05
C GLU A 107 -8.84 -17.03 2.39
N ALA A 108 -7.89 -16.38 1.70
CA ALA A 108 -6.46 -16.55 1.92
C ALA A 108 -6.04 -16.17 3.35
N ILE A 109 -6.48 -15.01 3.85
CA ILE A 109 -6.22 -14.54 5.21
C ILE A 109 -6.74 -15.56 6.22
N TYR A 110 -8.02 -15.94 6.16
CA TYR A 110 -8.60 -16.86 7.13
C TYR A 110 -7.90 -18.21 7.13
N LYS A 111 -7.55 -18.73 5.96
CA LYS A 111 -6.81 -19.98 5.83
C LYS A 111 -5.41 -19.88 6.45
N SER A 112 -4.65 -18.84 6.12
CA SER A 112 -3.30 -18.63 6.70
C SER A 112 -3.35 -18.38 8.21
N GLN A 113 -4.36 -17.68 8.73
CA GLN A 113 -4.54 -17.52 10.17
C GLN A 113 -4.81 -18.86 10.87
N ALA A 114 -5.68 -19.70 10.29
CA ALA A 114 -5.98 -21.02 10.84
C ALA A 114 -4.75 -21.94 10.89
N GLU A 115 -3.90 -21.89 9.86
CA GLU A 115 -2.70 -22.73 9.77
C GLU A 115 -1.54 -22.22 10.64
N THR A 116 -1.36 -20.90 10.76
CA THR A 116 -0.24 -20.30 11.49
C THR A 116 -0.54 -19.98 12.94
N GLY A 117 -1.82 -19.84 13.31
CA GLY A 117 -2.24 -19.36 14.63
C GLY A 117 -1.94 -17.87 14.87
N GLU A 118 -1.48 -17.14 13.86
CA GLU A 118 -1.19 -15.71 13.95
C GLU A 118 -2.28 -14.86 13.28
N ILE A 119 -2.45 -13.62 13.74
CA ILE A 119 -3.26 -12.63 13.03
C ILE A 119 -2.52 -12.16 11.78
N LYS A 120 -3.24 -12.18 10.65
CA LYS A 120 -2.77 -11.82 9.30
C LYS A 120 -3.69 -10.76 8.71
N GLY A 121 -3.23 -10.03 7.70
CA GLY A 121 -4.07 -9.07 7.02
C GLY A 121 -3.62 -8.71 5.62
N HIS A 122 -4.51 -8.06 4.89
CA HIS A 122 -4.24 -7.51 3.57
C HIS A 122 -4.70 -6.05 3.52
N TYR A 123 -3.87 -5.14 3.03
CA TYR A 123 -4.29 -3.76 2.75
C TYR A 123 -5.06 -3.71 1.43
N LEU A 124 -6.38 -3.80 1.54
CA LEU A 124 -7.32 -3.76 0.42
C LEU A 124 -7.37 -2.36 -0.18
N ASN A 125 -7.09 -2.21 -1.47
CA ASN A 125 -7.20 -0.91 -2.12
C ASN A 125 -8.66 -0.57 -2.40
N ALA A 126 -9.17 0.42 -1.68
CA ALA A 126 -10.52 0.98 -1.83
C ALA A 126 -10.54 2.29 -2.66
N THR A 127 -9.45 2.61 -3.37
CA THR A 127 -9.42 3.80 -4.24
C THR A 127 -10.38 3.61 -5.42
N THR A 128 -11.33 4.53 -5.55
CA THR A 128 -12.37 4.55 -6.60
C THR A 128 -12.48 5.95 -7.23
N SER A 129 -13.42 6.12 -8.17
CA SER A 129 -13.60 7.38 -8.87
C SER A 129 -14.46 8.41 -8.11
N THR A 130 -15.32 7.94 -7.21
CA THR A 130 -16.21 8.78 -6.41
C THR A 130 -16.22 8.36 -4.94
N CYS A 131 -16.63 9.26 -4.05
CA CYS A 131 -16.75 8.95 -2.63
C CYS A 131 -17.83 7.88 -2.37
N GLU A 132 -18.90 7.88 -3.16
CA GLU A 132 -19.99 6.92 -3.06
C GLU A 132 -19.56 5.50 -3.43
N GLU A 133 -18.63 5.34 -4.38
CA GLU A 133 -18.08 4.03 -4.74
C GLU A 133 -17.09 3.49 -3.70
N MET A 134 -16.49 4.37 -2.89
CA MET A 134 -15.50 4.01 -1.88
C MET A 134 -16.14 3.40 -0.62
N ILE A 135 -17.39 3.77 -0.31
CA ILE A 135 -18.14 3.38 0.90
C ILE A 135 -19.00 2.14 0.62
#